data_AF-A0A7C5IM11-F1
#
_entry.id   AF-A0A7C5IM11-F1
#
_cell.length_a   1.000
_cell.length_b   1.000
_cell.length_c   1.000
_cell.angle_alpha   90.00
_cell.angle_beta   90.00
_cell.angle_gamma   90.00
#
_symmetry.space_group_name_H-M   'P 1'
#
loop_
_entity.id
_entity.type
_entity.pdbx_description
1 polymer ?
#
loop_
_entity_poly.entity_id
_entity_poly.type
_entity_poly.pdbx_seq_one_letter_code
_entity_poly.pdbx_strand_id
1 'polypeptide(L)'
;MSKFKTHLGENAKVEIDGEEFELKPLTVEELPLYFMALKAFSNVKENATGQELLSSLDENGLKYVAKIIDIVLQKSYPDEPEEERKQFGLKYMAPLITKIIEMNAQQIGQKDKKLIEEIKAQQQVKVEQK
;
A
#
# COMPACT_ATOMS: atom_id res chain seq x y z
N MET A 1 9.86 13.56 -19.16
CA MET A 1 8.90 12.45 -18.98
C MET A 1 7.54 12.87 -19.53
N SER A 2 6.73 11.93 -20.04
CA SER A 2 5.47 12.21 -20.76
C SER A 2 4.31 12.49 -19.81
N LYS A 3 3.59 13.61 -20.02
CA LYS A 3 2.43 14.05 -19.20
C LYS A 3 1.24 13.09 -19.19
N PHE A 4 1.16 12.19 -20.17
CA PHE A 4 0.07 11.20 -20.27
C PHE A 4 0.21 10.07 -19.25
N LYS A 5 1.44 9.81 -18.86
CA LYS A 5 1.83 8.65 -18.06
C LYS A 5 1.21 8.80 -16.65
N THR A 6 1.15 10.03 -16.13
CA THR A 6 0.47 10.40 -14.87
C THR A 6 -1.06 10.24 -14.92
N HIS A 7 -1.66 10.29 -16.12
CA HIS A 7 -3.10 10.07 -16.33
C HIS A 7 -3.44 8.62 -16.73
N LEU A 8 -2.43 7.75 -16.92
CA LEU A 8 -2.61 6.33 -17.24
C LEU A 8 -2.47 5.42 -16.00
N GLY A 9 -2.44 5.98 -14.79
CA GLY A 9 -2.21 5.21 -13.56
C GLY A 9 -0.74 4.85 -13.40
N GLU A 10 0.13 5.87 -13.45
CA GLU A 10 1.56 5.68 -13.37
C GLU A 10 1.97 5.00 -12.07
N ASN A 11 2.84 4.02 -12.23
CA ASN A 11 3.37 3.20 -11.17
C ASN A 11 3.88 4.06 -10.00
N ALA A 12 3.61 3.62 -8.78
CA ALA A 12 3.99 4.29 -7.56
C ALA A 12 5.33 3.74 -7.05
N LYS A 13 6.27 4.65 -6.76
CA LYS A 13 7.56 4.28 -6.20
C LYS A 13 7.49 4.14 -4.68
N VAL A 14 8.03 3.05 -4.15
CA VAL A 14 8.23 2.82 -2.71
C VAL A 14 9.71 2.55 -2.47
N GLU A 15 10.29 3.21 -1.47
CA GLU A 15 11.67 2.97 -1.05
C GLU A 15 11.67 1.95 0.08
N ILE A 16 12.44 0.87 -0.08
CA ILE A 16 12.58 -0.21 0.88
C ILE A 16 14.07 -0.50 1.02
N ASP A 17 14.61 -0.36 2.23
CA ASP A 17 16.03 -0.61 2.54
C ASP A 17 17.03 0.15 1.64
N GLY A 18 16.64 1.33 1.14
CA GLY A 18 17.46 2.17 0.25
C GLY A 18 17.36 1.80 -1.23
N GLU A 19 16.50 0.84 -1.59
CA GLU A 19 16.19 0.47 -2.96
C GLU A 19 14.80 0.97 -3.36
N GLU A 20 14.67 1.43 -4.61
CA GLU A 20 13.42 1.95 -5.15
C GLU A 20 12.67 0.85 -5.92
N PHE A 21 11.46 0.53 -5.46
CA PHE A 21 10.55 -0.43 -6.10
C PHE A 21 9.39 0.31 -6.77
N GLU A 22 9.00 -0.15 -7.96
CA GLU A 22 7.96 0.45 -8.78
C GLU A 22 6.70 -0.43 -8.77
N LEU A 23 5.62 0.05 -8.14
CA LEU A 23 4.38 -0.68 -7.95
C LEU A 23 3.31 -0.23 -8.95
N LYS A 24 2.66 -1.17 -9.62
CA LYS A 24 1.52 -0.88 -10.51
C LYS A 24 0.23 -0.71 -9.68
N PRO A 25 -0.63 0.26 -10.04
CA PRO A 25 -1.89 0.45 -9.33
C PRO A 25 -2.86 -0.71 -9.54
N LEU A 26 -3.91 -0.70 -8.71
CA LEU A 26 -5.01 -1.63 -8.85
C LEU A 26 -5.87 -1.26 -10.07
N THR A 27 -6.54 -2.27 -10.62
CA THR A 27 -7.57 -2.11 -11.65
C THR A 27 -8.95 -2.11 -11.00
N VAL A 28 -9.98 -1.71 -11.77
CA VAL A 28 -11.37 -1.66 -11.32
C VAL A 28 -11.86 -3.02 -10.79
N GLU A 29 -11.37 -4.13 -11.36
CA GLU A 29 -11.73 -5.50 -10.96
C GLU A 29 -11.25 -5.84 -9.54
N GLU A 30 -10.22 -5.16 -9.06
CA GLU A 30 -9.58 -5.42 -7.76
C GLU A 30 -10.13 -4.51 -6.64
N LEU A 31 -10.94 -3.49 -6.99
CA LEU A 31 -11.52 -2.56 -6.03
C LEU A 31 -12.36 -3.23 -4.92
N PRO A 32 -13.19 -4.27 -5.18
CA PRO A 32 -13.92 -4.95 -4.11
C PRO A 32 -12.99 -5.50 -3.03
N LEU A 33 -11.85 -6.07 -3.43
CA LEU A 33 -10.86 -6.61 -2.51
C LEU A 33 -10.13 -5.48 -1.76
N TYR A 34 -9.80 -4.40 -2.47
CA TYR A 34 -9.21 -3.21 -1.86
C TYR A 34 -10.11 -2.61 -0.77
N PHE A 35 -11.43 -2.52 -0.99
CA PHE A 35 -12.37 -2.06 0.04
C PHE A 35 -12.44 -2.99 1.25
N MET A 36 -12.32 -4.30 1.05
CA MET A 36 -12.23 -5.25 2.16
C MET A 36 -10.95 -5.04 2.97
N ALA A 37 -9.82 -4.80 2.30
CA ALA A 37 -8.55 -4.45 2.97
C ALA A 37 -8.66 -3.10 3.71
N LEU A 38 -9.27 -2.08 3.11
CA LEU A 38 -9.50 -0.79 3.78
C LEU A 38 -10.41 -0.91 5.01
N LYS A 39 -11.48 -1.71 4.92
CA LYS A 39 -12.38 -1.96 6.05
C LYS A 39 -11.65 -2.61 7.22
N ALA A 40 -10.61 -3.41 6.96
CA ALA A 40 -9.76 -3.95 8.01
C ALA A 40 -9.08 -2.86 8.85
N PHE A 41 -8.87 -1.67 8.27
CA PHE A 41 -8.28 -0.51 8.94
C PHE A 41 -9.32 0.43 9.56
N SER A 42 -10.63 0.14 9.51
CA SER A 42 -11.67 1.08 9.96
C SER A 42 -11.66 1.37 11.46
N ASN A 43 -11.03 0.49 12.25
CA ASN A 43 -10.93 0.63 13.71
C ASN A 43 -9.55 1.11 14.17
N VAL A 44 -8.67 1.42 13.22
CA VAL A 44 -7.32 1.88 13.49
C VAL A 44 -7.36 3.35 13.87
N LYS A 45 -6.64 3.71 14.93
CA LYS A 45 -6.53 5.11 15.35
C LYS A 45 -5.88 5.93 14.22
N GLU A 46 -6.35 7.16 14.00
CA GLU A 46 -5.84 8.08 12.96
C GLU A 46 -4.31 8.29 13.04
N ASN A 47 -3.68 8.00 14.18
CA ASN A 47 -2.23 8.11 14.39
C ASN A 47 -1.47 6.78 14.57
N ALA A 48 -1.99 5.68 14.04
CA ALA A 48 -1.32 4.39 14.16
C ALA A 48 -0.10 4.31 13.23
N THR A 49 1.04 3.92 13.80
CA THR A 49 2.20 3.52 13.02
C THR A 49 1.89 2.30 12.16
N GLY A 50 2.62 2.09 11.05
CA GLY A 50 2.41 0.92 10.18
C GLY A 50 2.43 -0.44 10.90
N GLN A 51 3.11 -0.53 12.04
CA GLN A 51 3.19 -1.75 12.85
C GLN A 51 1.97 -1.91 13.79
N GLU A 52 1.45 -0.82 14.35
CA GLU A 52 0.19 -0.80 15.10
C GLU A 52 -1.02 -1.05 14.18
N LEU A 53 -0.93 -0.55 12.96
CA LEU A 53 -1.92 -0.69 11.89
C LEU A 53 -2.05 -2.16 11.46
N LEU A 54 -0.96 -2.93 11.47
CA LEU A 54 -0.99 -4.38 11.23
C LEU A 54 -1.42 -5.18 12.47
N SER A 55 -1.01 -4.75 13.67
CA SER A 55 -1.33 -5.45 14.93
C SER A 55 -2.82 -5.36 15.32
N SER A 56 -3.55 -4.43 14.71
CA SER A 56 -4.98 -4.21 14.92
C SER A 56 -5.87 -4.93 13.90
N LEU A 57 -5.27 -5.61 12.92
CA LEU A 57 -6.00 -6.42 11.95
C LEU A 57 -6.43 -7.74 12.56
N ASP A 58 -7.68 -8.13 12.30
CA ASP A 58 -8.12 -9.50 12.52
C ASP A 58 -7.57 -10.43 11.43
N GLU A 59 -7.74 -11.75 11.59
CA GLU A 59 -7.23 -12.73 10.62
C GLU A 59 -7.74 -12.48 9.20
N ASN A 60 -9.00 -12.04 9.07
CA ASN A 60 -9.60 -11.71 7.78
C ASN A 60 -8.97 -10.46 7.17
N GLY A 61 -8.75 -9.43 7.97
CA GLY A 61 -8.10 -8.18 7.58
C GLY A 61 -6.68 -8.42 7.10
N LEU A 62 -5.90 -9.18 7.86
CA LEU A 62 -4.55 -9.57 7.49
C LEU A 62 -4.54 -10.35 6.16
N LYS A 63 -5.50 -11.27 5.98
CA LYS A 63 -5.65 -12.02 4.73
C LYS A 63 -5.95 -11.12 3.54
N TYR A 64 -6.85 -10.14 3.68
CA TYR A 64 -7.17 -9.20 2.60
C TYR A 64 -6.00 -8.28 2.26
N VAL A 65 -5.27 -7.82 3.28
CA VAL A 65 -4.06 -7.00 3.12
C VAL A 65 -2.95 -7.78 2.42
N ALA A 66 -2.65 -8.99 2.87
CA ALA A 66 -1.66 -9.84 2.21
C ALA A 66 -2.04 -10.13 0.75
N LYS A 67 -3.33 -10.38 0.48
CA LYS A 67 -3.82 -10.65 -0.87
C LYS A 67 -3.70 -9.44 -1.80
N ILE A 68 -4.01 -8.23 -1.32
CA ILE A 68 -3.90 -7.04 -2.16
C ILE A 68 -2.43 -6.69 -2.47
N ILE A 69 -1.53 -6.92 -1.51
CA ILE A 69 -0.09 -6.78 -1.72
C ILE A 69 0.40 -7.77 -2.77
N ASP A 70 0.05 -9.05 -2.64
CA ASP A 70 0.46 -10.08 -3.59
C ASP A 70 -0.02 -9.78 -5.02
N ILE A 71 -1.27 -9.32 -5.18
CA ILE A 71 -1.79 -8.88 -6.49
C ILE A 71 -0.95 -7.74 -7.07
N VAL A 72 -0.64 -6.72 -6.26
CA VAL A 72 0.16 -5.59 -6.72
C VAL A 72 1.57 -6.03 -7.08
N LEU A 73 2.20 -6.88 -6.28
CA LEU A 73 3.54 -7.41 -6.55
C LEU A 73 3.53 -8.29 -7.80
N GLN A 74 2.54 -9.16 -7.98
CA GLN A 74 2.41 -10.00 -9.19
C GLN A 74 2.24 -9.15 -10.45
N LYS A 75 1.49 -8.05 -10.38
CA LYS A 75 1.33 -7.14 -11.52
C LYS A 75 2.61 -6.38 -11.83
N SER A 76 3.32 -5.97 -10.80
CA SER A 76 4.54 -5.16 -10.90
C SER A 76 5.73 -6.01 -11.35
N TYR A 77 5.81 -7.24 -10.85
CA TYR A 77 6.91 -8.18 -11.00
C TYR A 77 6.37 -9.60 -11.34
N PRO A 78 5.79 -9.78 -12.55
CA PRO A 78 5.16 -11.03 -12.95
C PRO A 78 6.15 -12.19 -13.10
N ASP A 79 7.41 -11.88 -13.40
CA ASP A 79 8.47 -12.86 -13.65
C ASP A 79 9.13 -13.38 -12.37
N GLU A 80 8.86 -12.75 -11.21
CA GLU A 80 9.40 -13.17 -9.93
C GLU A 80 8.70 -14.44 -9.40
N PRO A 81 9.39 -15.31 -8.64
CA PRO A 81 8.77 -16.48 -8.04
C PRO A 81 7.65 -16.11 -7.05
N GLU A 82 6.58 -16.90 -7.02
CA GLU A 82 5.46 -16.67 -6.11
C GLU A 82 5.89 -16.69 -4.63
N GLU A 83 6.76 -17.62 -4.25
CA GLU A 83 7.26 -17.71 -2.88
C GLU A 83 8.07 -16.47 -2.49
N GLU A 84 8.92 -15.96 -3.39
CA GLU A 84 9.72 -14.76 -3.15
C GLU A 84 8.84 -13.52 -3.02
N ARG A 85 7.85 -13.34 -3.91
CA ARG A 85 6.86 -12.25 -3.79
C ARG A 85 6.11 -12.30 -2.46
N LYS A 86 5.68 -13.48 -2.02
CA LYS A 86 4.97 -13.64 -0.74
C LYS A 86 5.87 -13.29 0.45
N GLN A 87 7.10 -13.78 0.46
CA GLN A 87 8.06 -13.45 1.52
C GLN A 87 8.38 -11.95 1.56
N PHE A 88 8.60 -11.34 0.39
CA PHE A 88 8.79 -9.90 0.26
C PHE A 88 7.58 -9.12 0.76
N GLY A 89 6.38 -9.50 0.32
CA GLY A 89 5.12 -8.90 0.71
C GLY A 89 4.86 -8.96 2.22
N LEU A 90 5.19 -10.08 2.86
CA LEU A 90 5.07 -10.24 4.32
C LEU A 90 6.12 -9.42 5.09
N LYS A 91 7.37 -9.44 4.63
CA LYS A 91 8.48 -8.71 5.26
C LYS A 91 8.25 -7.20 5.25
N TYR A 92 7.73 -6.68 4.13
CA TYR A 92 7.53 -5.25 3.90
C TYR A 92 6.04 -4.86 3.85
N MET A 93 5.20 -5.60 4.58
CA MET A 93 3.75 -5.47 4.51
C MET A 93 3.26 -4.04 4.77
N ALA A 94 3.78 -3.38 5.81
CA ALA A 94 3.39 -2.02 6.20
C ALA A 94 3.72 -0.94 5.14
N PRO A 95 4.97 -0.81 4.64
CA PRO A 95 5.27 0.17 3.60
C PRO A 95 4.55 -0.14 2.28
N LEU A 96 4.39 -1.42 1.93
CA LEU A 96 3.67 -1.82 0.72
C LEU A 96 2.18 -1.45 0.80
N ILE A 97 1.46 -1.84 1.86
CA ILE A 97 0.03 -1.53 1.96
C ILE A 97 -0.21 -0.02 2.03
N THR A 98 0.66 0.72 2.71
CA THR A 98 0.60 2.18 2.75
C THR A 98 0.67 2.73 1.33
N LYS A 99 1.71 2.36 0.57
CA LYS A 99 1.88 2.85 -0.80
C LYS A 99 0.71 2.47 -1.72
N ILE A 100 0.20 1.25 -1.57
CA ILE A 100 -0.96 0.77 -2.33
C ILE A 100 -2.18 1.64 -2.03
N ILE A 101 -2.43 1.98 -0.78
CA ILE A 101 -3.53 2.88 -0.41
C ILE A 101 -3.31 4.26 -1.02
N GLU A 102 -2.10 4.83 -0.89
CA GLU A 102 -1.77 6.15 -1.44
C GLU A 102 -2.03 6.27 -2.95
N MET A 103 -1.55 5.29 -3.72
CA MET A 103 -1.65 5.37 -5.19
C MET A 103 -3.08 5.15 -5.70
N ASN A 104 -3.89 4.38 -4.97
CA ASN A 104 -5.26 4.07 -5.38
C ASN A 104 -6.29 5.04 -4.81
N ALA A 105 -5.96 5.81 -3.76
CA ALA A 105 -6.84 6.85 -3.23
C ALA A 105 -7.01 8.08 -4.14
N GLN A 106 -6.22 8.21 -5.21
CA GLN A 106 -6.54 9.18 -6.26
C GLN A 106 -7.71 8.71 -7.14
N GLN A 107 -7.95 7.39 -7.19
CA GLN A 107 -9.07 6.79 -7.94
C GLN A 107 -10.38 6.79 -7.12
N ILE A 108 -10.30 7.07 -5.82
CA ILE A 108 -11.43 6.98 -4.87
C ILE A 108 -11.59 8.36 -4.21
N GLY A 109 -12.82 8.82 -4.01
CA GLY A 109 -13.13 10.22 -3.68
C GLY A 109 -12.47 10.81 -2.41
N GLN A 110 -12.60 12.13 -2.23
CA GLN A 110 -11.87 12.98 -1.26
C GLN A 110 -11.78 12.53 0.21
N LYS A 111 -12.62 11.62 0.70
CA LYS A 111 -12.61 11.20 2.11
C LYS A 111 -11.38 10.35 2.47
N ASP A 112 -10.87 9.55 1.53
CA ASP A 112 -9.76 8.62 1.81
C ASP A 112 -8.39 9.31 1.69
N LYS A 113 -8.32 10.51 1.08
CA LYS A 113 -7.09 11.30 0.96
C LYS A 113 -6.55 11.79 2.31
N LYS A 114 -7.43 12.06 3.29
CA LYS A 114 -7.02 12.55 4.62
C LYS A 114 -6.21 11.52 5.40
N LEU A 115 -6.67 10.26 5.40
CA LEU A 115 -5.99 9.15 6.05
C LEU A 115 -4.56 8.96 5.52
N ILE A 116 -4.35 9.20 4.23
CA ILE A 116 -3.03 9.13 3.58
C ILE A 116 -2.11 10.28 3.98
N GLU A 117 -2.62 11.51 4.03
CA GLU A 117 -1.83 12.68 4.42
C GLU A 117 -1.30 12.54 5.86
N GLU A 118 -2.07 11.90 6.74
CA GLU A 118 -1.70 11.67 8.14
C GLU A 118 -0.62 10.57 8.29
N ILE A 119 -0.71 9.49 7.52
CA ILE A 119 0.32 8.44 7.50
C ILE A 119 1.67 9.01 7.01
N LYS A 120 1.64 9.90 6.01
CA LYS A 120 2.85 10.57 5.49
C LYS A 120 3.51 11.47 6.52
N ALA A 121 2.72 12.27 7.25
CA ALA A 121 3.22 13.18 8.28
C ALA A 121 4.02 12.44 9.36
N GLN A 122 3.68 11.18 9.65
CA GLN A 122 4.33 10.39 10.69
C GLN A 122 5.62 9.70 10.23
N GLN A 123 5.79 9.45 8.93
CA GLN A 123 7.01 8.85 8.39
C GLN A 123 8.16 9.87 8.26
N GLN A 124 7.87 11.13 7.95
CA GLN A 124 8.88 12.19 7.82
C GLN A 124 9.52 12.58 9.17
N VAL A 125 8.78 12.52 10.27
CA VAL A 125 9.29 12.87 11.62
C VAL A 125 10.36 11.90 12.11
N LYS A 126 10.40 10.66 11.60
CA LYS A 126 11.43 9.66 11.99
C LYS A 126 12.75 9.79 11.24
N VAL A 127 12.82 10.57 10.14
CA VAL A 127 14.05 10.75 9.35
C VAL A 127 14.86 11.95 9.83
N GLU A 128 14.21 12.97 10.41
CA GLU A 128 14.89 14.20 10.88
C GLU A 128 15.42 14.14 12.32
N GLN A 129 15.17 13.05 13.07
CA GLN A 129 15.65 12.87 14.45
C GLN A 129 16.81 11.88 14.60
N LYS A 130 17.63 11.68 13.56
CA LYS A 130 18.88 10.91 13.65
C LYS A 130 20.11 11.76 13.36
#